data_AF-A0A1F4QSY7-F1
#
_entry.id   AF-A0A1F4QSY7-F1
#
_cell.length_a   1.000
_cell.length_b   1.000
_cell.length_c   1.000
_cell.angle_alpha   90.00
_cell.angle_beta   90.00
_cell.angle_gamma   90.00
#
_symmetry.space_group_name_H-M   'P 1'
#
loop_
_entity.id
_entity.type
_entity.pdbx_description
1 polymer ?
#
loop_
_entity_poly.entity_id
_entity_poly.type
_entity_poly.pdbx_seq_one_letter_code
_entity_poly.pdbx_strand_id
1 'polypeptide(L)'
;MDRALHGRVLVVGSTACLACSMWIEACGIMPKPPRKTGQVRRSAKQPEPAAAPPMPDLRHDRRAPVPDEEIVARLNELLEAERAGVEAAAVLQRADQKGVTDTELKKFAEDEASACAGLHQTILRYGGQPSGRAGDFGRKVAALQTEGERLNLMARGQAWVVKRLEVLLEMPLDPETRDFLAEMREEHLENVDACNRRAEELSAPPSRPYRELPFASLREAHDRLYYGTWRSPEATDRDRQRAYFQLGRYLGLLADEVQRARSLEARTYLAKARAAYAKADAEAAGEEAALRSLDNALSYAHSALNALLRHSRAPIHDPRGFESFYDVVGVPFQDLI
;
A
#
# COMPACT_ATOMS: atom_id res chain seq x y z
N MET A 1 -50.32 -16.78 -39.03
CA MET A 1 -50.33 -16.13 -37.70
C MET A 1 -48.89 -15.83 -37.35
N ASP A 2 -48.41 -14.68 -37.84
CA ASP A 2 -47.11 -14.11 -37.53
C ASP A 2 -47.07 -13.59 -36.09
N ARG A 3 -46.00 -13.88 -35.36
CA ARG A 3 -45.60 -13.09 -34.19
C ARG A 3 -44.10 -12.87 -34.20
N ALA A 4 -43.76 -11.61 -34.44
CA ALA A 4 -42.42 -11.06 -34.52
C ALA A 4 -41.64 -11.14 -33.20
N LEU A 5 -40.38 -11.54 -33.29
CA LEU A 5 -39.36 -11.38 -32.25
C LEU A 5 -38.74 -9.98 -32.38
N HIS A 6 -39.08 -9.07 -31.48
CA HIS A 6 -38.34 -7.83 -31.25
C HIS A 6 -37.76 -7.88 -29.83
N GLY A 7 -36.52 -8.38 -29.71
CA GLY A 7 -35.72 -8.28 -28.50
C GLY A 7 -34.95 -6.96 -28.50
N ARG A 8 -35.33 -6.04 -27.60
CA ARG A 8 -34.67 -4.75 -27.37
C ARG A 8 -33.22 -4.96 -26.91
N VAL A 9 -32.28 -4.33 -27.60
CA VAL A 9 -30.90 -4.11 -27.13
C VAL A 9 -30.95 -3.05 -26.02
N LEU A 10 -30.62 -3.44 -24.79
CA LEU A 10 -30.45 -2.52 -23.67
C LEU A 10 -29.00 -2.01 -23.70
N VAL A 11 -28.82 -0.82 -24.25
CA VAL A 11 -27.58 -0.04 -24.09
C VAL A 11 -27.59 0.49 -22.66
N VAL A 12 -26.85 -0.14 -21.77
CA VAL A 12 -26.63 0.35 -20.41
C VAL A 12 -25.59 1.48 -20.49
N GLY A 13 -26.07 2.71 -20.59
CA GLY A 13 -25.26 3.91 -20.42
C GLY A 13 -24.71 3.95 -18.99
N SER A 14 -23.38 4.07 -18.89
CA SER A 14 -22.64 4.13 -17.63
C SER A 14 -22.96 5.45 -16.92
N THR A 15 -23.75 5.39 -15.84
CA THR A 15 -24.06 6.50 -14.92
C THR A 15 -22.99 6.65 -13.83
N ALA A 16 -21.71 6.46 -14.16
CA ALA A 16 -20.59 6.54 -13.22
C ALA A 16 -20.19 7.98 -12.82
N CYS A 17 -21.05 8.97 -13.02
CA CYS A 17 -20.68 10.39 -13.02
C CYS A 17 -20.95 11.16 -11.71
N LEU A 18 -21.47 10.51 -10.65
CA LEU A 18 -21.71 11.14 -9.33
C LEU A 18 -21.04 10.39 -8.16
N ALA A 19 -20.34 9.28 -8.44
CA ALA A 19 -19.82 8.40 -7.40
C ALA A 19 -18.50 8.88 -6.78
N CYS A 20 -17.76 9.81 -7.39
CA CYS A 20 -16.44 10.17 -6.87
C CYS A 20 -16.49 10.93 -5.54
N SER A 21 -17.54 11.74 -5.30
CA SER A 21 -17.73 12.43 -4.01
C SER A 21 -18.30 11.50 -2.93
N MET A 22 -19.14 10.53 -3.31
CA MET A 22 -19.70 9.55 -2.37
C MET A 22 -18.71 8.44 -1.97
N TRP A 23 -17.73 8.12 -2.81
CA TRP A 23 -16.71 7.11 -2.49
C TRP A 23 -15.73 7.57 -1.41
N ILE A 24 -15.44 8.87 -1.32
CA ILE A 24 -14.60 9.46 -0.27
C ILE A 24 -15.32 9.35 1.10
N GLU A 25 -16.64 9.58 1.14
CA GLU A 25 -17.45 9.45 2.36
C GLU A 25 -17.72 7.98 2.74
N ALA A 26 -17.89 7.07 1.77
CA ALA A 26 -18.17 5.66 2.03
C ALA A 26 -16.96 4.86 2.56
N CYS A 27 -15.73 5.33 2.32
CA CYS A 27 -14.51 4.68 2.81
C CYS A 27 -13.99 5.21 4.15
N GLY A 28 -14.60 6.26 4.74
CA GLY A 28 -14.13 6.82 6.02
C GLY A 28 -12.69 7.35 5.98
N ILE A 29 -12.17 7.70 4.80
CA ILE A 29 -10.81 8.20 4.60
C ILE A 29 -10.84 9.71 4.77
N MET A 30 -10.41 10.21 5.93
CA MET A 30 -10.21 11.64 6.14
C MET A 30 -8.95 12.10 5.39
N PRO A 31 -9.01 13.19 4.61
CA PRO A 31 -7.80 13.79 4.05
C PRO A 31 -6.87 14.25 5.18
N LYS A 32 -5.57 13.98 5.04
CA LYS A 32 -4.54 14.40 6.00
C LYS A 32 -4.59 15.94 6.13
N PRO A 33 -4.56 16.50 7.36
CA PRO A 33 -4.43 17.94 7.52
C PRO A 33 -3.07 18.40 6.97
N PRO A 34 -2.98 19.58 6.34
CA PRO A 34 -1.71 20.11 5.87
C PRO A 34 -0.72 20.22 7.04
N ARG A 35 0.50 19.71 6.86
CA ARG A 35 1.56 19.84 7.86
C ARG A 35 1.85 21.32 8.08
N LYS A 36 1.69 21.78 9.33
CA LYS A 36 1.92 23.17 9.72
C LYS A 36 3.39 23.52 9.47
N THR A 37 3.65 24.28 8.41
CA THR A 37 4.92 24.97 8.21
C THR A 37 5.10 26.03 9.31
N GLY A 38 6.31 26.08 9.85
CA GLY A 38 6.66 26.74 11.10
C GLY A 38 6.26 28.22 11.18
N GLN A 39 5.70 28.59 12.32
CA GLN A 39 5.48 29.97 12.75
C GLN A 39 6.80 30.76 12.74
N VAL A 40 6.98 31.60 11.72
CA VAL A 40 7.97 32.68 11.76
C VAL A 40 7.47 33.75 12.73
N ARG A 41 8.17 33.88 13.86
CA ARG A 41 7.97 34.93 14.85
C ARG A 41 8.18 36.31 14.20
N ARG A 42 7.12 37.11 14.09
CA ARG A 42 7.20 38.54 13.76
C ARG A 42 7.36 39.34 15.05
N SER A 43 8.44 40.10 15.16
CA SER A 43 8.53 41.23 16.08
C SER A 43 9.43 42.31 15.48
N ALA A 44 8.84 43.47 15.17
CA ALA A 44 9.29 44.82 15.53
C ALA A 44 8.88 45.89 14.49
N LYS A 45 7.87 46.66 14.88
CA LYS A 45 7.73 48.14 14.77
C LYS A 45 8.09 48.82 13.43
N GLN A 46 7.06 49.16 12.65
CA GLN A 46 7.12 50.17 11.58
C GLN A 46 6.73 51.56 12.12
N PRO A 47 7.49 52.64 11.82
CA PRO A 47 6.97 54.00 11.85
C PRO A 47 6.30 54.37 10.52
N GLU A 48 5.25 55.18 10.59
CA GLU A 48 4.50 55.74 9.46
C GLU A 48 5.38 56.60 8.53
N PRO A 49 5.27 56.45 7.19
CA PRO A 49 5.82 57.42 6.26
C PRO A 49 4.73 58.30 5.62
N ALA A 50 5.04 59.59 5.57
CA ALA A 50 4.28 60.64 4.92
C ALA A 50 4.18 60.49 3.39
N ALA A 51 3.18 61.15 2.81
CA ALA A 51 2.81 61.12 1.39
C ALA A 51 3.93 61.51 0.41
N ALA A 52 4.01 60.80 -0.73
CA ALA A 52 4.89 61.08 -1.86
C ALA A 52 4.21 60.70 -3.22
N PRO A 53 4.66 61.25 -4.37
CA PRO A 53 3.87 61.72 -5.54
C PRO A 53 3.55 60.61 -6.59
N PRO A 54 2.80 60.89 -7.69
CA PRO A 54 2.33 59.82 -8.58
C PRO A 54 3.46 59.23 -9.45
N MET A 55 3.47 57.90 -9.59
CA MET A 55 4.46 57.12 -10.33
C MET A 55 4.08 56.96 -11.83
N PRO A 56 5.04 56.83 -12.76
CA PRO A 56 4.79 56.70 -14.19
C PRO A 56 4.40 55.26 -14.61
N ASP A 57 3.59 55.16 -15.69
CA ASP A 57 3.06 53.93 -16.29
C ASP A 57 4.18 52.98 -16.76
N LEU A 58 4.48 51.96 -15.95
CA LEU A 58 5.36 50.84 -16.32
C LEU A 58 4.51 49.68 -16.83
N ARG A 59 4.11 49.76 -18.10
CA ARG A 59 3.63 48.60 -18.87
C ARG A 59 4.75 47.57 -18.94
N HIS A 60 4.68 46.59 -18.05
CA HIS A 60 5.60 45.48 -18.04
C HIS A 60 5.44 44.64 -19.31
N ASP A 61 6.60 44.36 -19.88
CA ASP A 61 6.93 43.51 -20.99
C ASP A 61 6.07 42.21 -21.03
N ARG A 62 5.21 42.09 -22.04
CA ARG A 62 4.34 40.92 -22.25
C ARG A 62 5.15 39.79 -22.89
N ARG A 63 5.88 39.03 -22.09
CA ARG A 63 6.25 37.66 -22.48
C ARG A 63 4.95 36.84 -22.58
N ALA A 64 4.72 36.18 -23.72
CA ALA A 64 3.48 35.43 -23.97
C ALA A 64 3.25 34.35 -22.89
N PRO A 65 2.06 34.27 -22.26
CA PRO A 65 1.74 33.22 -21.30
C PRO A 65 1.78 31.85 -21.97
N VAL A 66 2.36 30.84 -21.31
CA VAL A 66 2.06 29.45 -21.64
C VAL A 66 0.57 29.24 -21.37
N PRO A 67 -0.26 28.73 -22.30
CA PRO A 67 -1.70 28.69 -22.09
C PRO A 67 -2.03 27.67 -21.01
N ASP A 68 -2.91 28.05 -20.07
CA ASP A 68 -3.43 27.19 -19.00
C ASP A 68 -3.93 25.83 -19.51
N GLU A 69 -4.31 25.74 -20.79
CA GLU A 69 -4.73 24.50 -21.47
C GLU A 69 -3.67 23.39 -21.42
N GLU A 70 -2.37 23.69 -21.61
CA GLU A 70 -1.33 22.65 -21.58
C GLU A 70 -1.12 22.14 -20.14
N ILE A 71 -1.11 23.06 -19.17
CA ILE A 71 -1.00 22.72 -17.75
C ILE A 71 -2.20 21.87 -17.33
N VAL A 72 -3.41 22.28 -17.70
CA VAL A 72 -4.66 21.54 -17.45
C VAL A 72 -4.63 20.15 -18.09
N ALA A 73 -4.10 20.01 -19.31
CA ALA A 73 -3.99 18.70 -19.96
C ALA A 73 -3.05 17.76 -19.21
N ARG A 74 -1.90 18.26 -18.75
CA ARG A 74 -0.92 17.48 -17.97
C ARG A 74 -1.42 17.13 -16.57
N LEU A 75 -2.08 18.08 -15.89
CA LEU A 75 -2.74 17.82 -14.61
C LEU A 75 -3.84 16.76 -14.74
N ASN A 76 -4.58 16.76 -15.86
CA ASN A 76 -5.57 15.72 -16.14
C ASN A 76 -4.93 14.36 -16.43
N GLU A 77 -3.79 14.31 -17.15
CA GLU A 77 -3.03 13.06 -17.35
C GLU A 77 -2.60 12.46 -15.99
N LEU A 78 -2.12 13.30 -15.07
CA LEU A 78 -1.80 12.88 -13.69
C LEU A 78 -3.04 12.42 -12.94
N LEU A 79 -4.14 13.17 -12.98
CA LEU A 79 -5.39 12.80 -12.28
C LEU A 79 -5.93 11.44 -12.73
N GLU A 80 -5.86 11.14 -14.03
CA GLU A 80 -6.26 9.84 -14.57
C GLU A 80 -5.34 8.70 -14.10
N ALA A 81 -4.04 8.99 -13.90
CA ALA A 81 -3.08 8.05 -13.36
C ALA A 81 -3.31 7.77 -11.88
N GLU A 82 -3.50 8.81 -11.05
CA GLU A 82 -3.77 8.67 -9.61
C GLU A 82 -5.06 7.87 -9.36
N ARG A 83 -6.12 8.10 -10.14
CA ARG A 83 -7.34 7.28 -10.04
C ARG A 83 -7.08 5.81 -10.36
N ALA A 84 -6.26 5.55 -11.37
CA ALA A 84 -5.87 4.19 -11.71
C ALA A 84 -4.98 3.56 -10.62
N GLY A 85 -4.20 4.36 -9.90
CA GLY A 85 -3.44 3.98 -8.71
C GLY A 85 -4.32 3.61 -7.52
N VAL A 86 -5.35 4.40 -7.22
CA VAL A 86 -6.38 4.07 -6.21
C VAL A 86 -7.06 2.73 -6.53
N GLU A 87 -7.43 2.50 -7.79
CA GLU A 87 -7.99 1.22 -8.23
C GLU A 87 -7.01 0.05 -8.05
N ALA A 88 -5.74 0.25 -8.38
CA ALA A 88 -4.69 -0.75 -8.21
C ALA A 88 -4.43 -1.08 -6.73
N ALA A 89 -4.41 -0.08 -5.86
CA ALA A 89 -4.29 -0.26 -4.42
C ALA A 89 -5.47 -1.07 -3.85
N ALA A 90 -6.69 -0.78 -4.28
CA ALA A 90 -7.88 -1.55 -3.89
C ALA A 90 -7.87 -2.99 -4.42
N VAL A 91 -7.25 -3.25 -5.58
CA VAL A 91 -7.02 -4.61 -6.08
C VAL A 91 -6.04 -5.35 -5.16
N LEU A 92 -4.94 -4.71 -4.77
CA LEU A 92 -3.96 -5.29 -3.87
C LEU A 92 -4.58 -5.62 -2.51
N GLN A 93 -5.26 -4.66 -1.88
CA GLN A 93 -5.96 -4.86 -0.61
C GLN A 93 -6.94 -6.04 -0.65
N ARG A 94 -7.70 -6.20 -1.75
CA ARG A 94 -8.63 -7.33 -1.91
C ARG A 94 -7.93 -8.67 -2.12
N ALA A 95 -6.84 -8.70 -2.87
CA ALA A 95 -6.07 -9.92 -3.07
C ALA A 95 -5.35 -10.36 -1.78
N ASP A 96 -4.95 -9.38 -0.99
CA ASP A 96 -4.28 -9.49 0.31
C ASP A 96 -5.27 -9.86 1.45
N GLN A 97 -6.59 -9.90 1.22
CA GLN A 97 -7.55 -10.52 2.16
C GLN A 97 -7.25 -12.02 2.45
N LYS A 98 -6.31 -12.63 1.72
CA LYS A 98 -5.78 -13.98 1.98
C LYS A 98 -4.41 -14.03 2.67
N GLY A 99 -3.74 -12.90 2.87
CA GLY A 99 -2.50 -12.77 3.65
C GLY A 99 -2.23 -11.29 3.92
N VAL A 100 -2.05 -10.89 5.17
CA VAL A 100 -2.33 -9.51 5.59
C VAL A 100 -1.10 -8.59 5.52
N THR A 101 -1.19 -7.54 4.72
CA THR A 101 -0.23 -6.45 4.50
C THR A 101 -0.99 -5.11 4.39
N ASP A 102 -1.86 -4.82 5.36
CA ASP A 102 -2.87 -3.76 5.25
C ASP A 102 -2.30 -2.33 5.36
N THR A 103 -1.31 -2.07 6.23
CA THR A 103 -0.91 -0.67 6.54
C THR A 103 -0.12 0.04 5.43
N GLU A 104 0.85 -0.62 4.78
CA GLU A 104 1.61 0.00 3.67
C GLU A 104 0.71 0.20 2.44
N LEU A 105 -0.16 -0.78 2.15
CA LEU A 105 -1.16 -0.68 1.08
C LEU A 105 -2.25 0.37 1.38
N LYS A 106 -2.61 0.54 2.66
CA LYS A 106 -3.53 1.58 3.10
C LYS A 106 -2.90 2.98 2.98
N LYS A 107 -1.67 3.16 3.47
CA LYS A 107 -0.92 4.41 3.25
C LYS A 107 -0.87 4.75 1.76
N PHE A 108 -0.53 3.76 0.94
CA PHE A 108 -0.49 3.93 -0.50
C PHE A 108 -1.85 4.41 -1.06
N ALA A 109 -2.95 3.74 -0.72
CA ALA A 109 -4.28 4.16 -1.17
C ALA A 109 -4.67 5.56 -0.68
N GLU A 110 -4.29 5.94 0.54
CA GLU A 110 -4.52 7.26 1.12
C GLU A 110 -3.72 8.36 0.41
N ASP A 111 -2.46 8.08 0.06
CA ASP A 111 -1.59 9.01 -0.66
C ASP A 111 -2.15 9.26 -2.08
N GLU A 112 -2.51 8.21 -2.84
CA GLU A 112 -3.13 8.33 -4.18
C GLU A 112 -4.49 9.06 -4.16
N ALA A 113 -5.31 8.82 -3.13
CA ALA A 113 -6.59 9.50 -2.98
C ALA A 113 -6.41 10.99 -2.65
N SER A 114 -5.41 11.32 -1.83
CA SER A 114 -5.05 12.71 -1.51
C SER A 114 -4.53 13.44 -2.76
N ALA A 115 -3.70 12.79 -3.55
CA ALA A 115 -3.21 13.31 -4.84
C ALA A 115 -4.36 13.57 -5.82
N CYS A 116 -5.31 12.62 -5.96
CA CYS A 116 -6.52 12.81 -6.76
C CYS A 116 -7.29 14.08 -6.36
N ALA A 117 -7.51 14.27 -5.06
CA ALA A 117 -8.25 15.43 -4.55
C ALA A 117 -7.51 16.75 -4.81
N GLY A 118 -6.19 16.79 -4.58
CA GLY A 118 -5.36 17.97 -4.82
C GLY A 118 -5.28 18.35 -6.30
N LEU A 119 -5.09 17.37 -7.19
CA LEU A 119 -5.09 17.59 -8.65
C LEU A 119 -6.45 18.10 -9.14
N HIS A 120 -7.55 17.54 -8.64
CA HIS A 120 -8.90 17.99 -8.99
C HIS A 120 -9.11 19.48 -8.65
N GLN A 121 -8.71 19.91 -7.45
CA GLN A 121 -8.80 21.32 -7.05
C GLN A 121 -7.87 22.21 -7.88
N THR A 122 -6.66 21.75 -8.16
CA THR A 122 -5.67 22.47 -8.97
C THR A 122 -6.19 22.70 -10.39
N ILE A 123 -6.79 21.69 -11.03
CA ILE A 123 -7.36 21.83 -12.38
C ILE A 123 -8.45 22.90 -12.42
N LEU A 124 -9.34 22.93 -11.42
CA LEU A 124 -10.37 23.95 -11.31
C LEU A 124 -9.78 25.36 -11.14
N ARG A 125 -8.68 25.50 -10.38
CA ARG A 125 -7.98 26.78 -10.18
C ARG A 125 -7.37 27.32 -11.48
N TYR A 126 -6.88 26.44 -12.36
CA TYR A 126 -6.42 26.79 -13.70
C TYR A 126 -7.58 26.96 -14.72
N GLY A 127 -8.84 26.95 -14.28
CA GLY A 127 -10.00 27.11 -15.15
C GLY A 127 -10.31 25.89 -16.03
N GLY A 128 -9.68 24.75 -15.76
CA GLY A 128 -9.89 23.50 -16.48
C GLY A 128 -11.08 22.69 -15.95
N GLN A 129 -11.46 21.67 -16.72
CA GLN A 129 -12.42 20.65 -16.29
C GLN A 129 -11.67 19.38 -15.85
N PRO A 130 -11.82 18.91 -14.60
CA PRO A 130 -11.25 17.65 -14.17
C PRO A 130 -11.85 16.48 -14.96
N SER A 131 -10.98 15.67 -15.54
CA SER A 131 -11.35 14.42 -16.19
C SER A 131 -12.07 13.50 -15.20
N GLY A 132 -12.98 12.66 -15.68
CA GLY A 132 -13.59 11.57 -14.92
C GLY A 132 -13.03 10.19 -15.27
N ARG A 133 -12.01 10.12 -16.13
CA ARG A 133 -11.45 8.85 -16.61
C ARG A 133 -10.47 8.26 -15.57
N ALA A 134 -10.28 6.95 -15.66
CA ALA A 134 -9.22 6.21 -15.00
C ALA A 134 -8.61 5.25 -16.04
N GLY A 135 -7.28 5.11 -16.02
CA GLY A 135 -6.56 4.20 -16.90
C GLY A 135 -6.81 2.73 -16.60
N ASP A 136 -6.32 1.83 -17.45
CA ASP A 136 -6.44 0.38 -17.28
C ASP A 136 -5.44 -0.24 -16.28
N PHE A 137 -4.68 0.60 -15.56
CA PHE A 137 -3.57 0.18 -14.71
C PHE A 137 -4.01 -0.81 -13.61
N GLY A 138 -5.12 -0.53 -12.91
CA GLY A 138 -5.66 -1.45 -11.90
C GLY A 138 -5.96 -2.84 -12.46
N ARG A 139 -6.44 -2.94 -13.71
CA ARG A 139 -6.67 -4.24 -14.37
C ARG A 139 -5.37 -4.97 -14.69
N LYS A 140 -4.33 -4.24 -15.12
CA LYS A 140 -3.00 -4.81 -15.38
C LYS A 140 -2.39 -5.38 -14.10
N VAL A 141 -2.50 -4.66 -12.98
CA VAL A 141 -2.06 -5.14 -11.67
C VAL A 141 -2.86 -6.37 -11.25
N ALA A 142 -4.19 -6.36 -11.42
CA ALA A 142 -5.05 -7.51 -11.09
C ALA A 142 -4.72 -8.78 -11.89
N ALA A 143 -4.25 -8.64 -13.13
CA ALA A 143 -3.96 -9.76 -14.02
C ALA A 143 -2.67 -10.52 -13.64
N LEU A 144 -1.76 -9.88 -12.89
CA LEU A 144 -0.52 -10.51 -12.44
C LEU A 144 -0.80 -11.54 -11.34
N GLN A 145 -0.01 -12.60 -11.32
CA GLN A 145 -0.26 -13.77 -10.47
C GLN A 145 0.33 -13.58 -9.07
N THR A 146 1.56 -13.07 -8.99
CA THR A 146 2.29 -12.97 -7.72
C THR A 146 2.26 -11.54 -7.15
N GLU A 147 2.34 -11.43 -5.82
CA GLU A 147 2.45 -10.13 -5.12
C GLU A 147 3.70 -9.36 -5.57
N GLY A 148 4.84 -10.03 -5.72
CA GLY A 148 6.10 -9.41 -6.18
C GLY A 148 5.99 -8.82 -7.58
N GLU A 149 5.35 -9.51 -8.53
CA GLU A 149 5.09 -8.97 -9.87
C GLU A 149 4.19 -7.73 -9.81
N ARG A 150 3.14 -7.76 -8.98
CA ARG A 150 2.24 -6.63 -8.80
C ARG A 150 2.98 -5.42 -8.24
N LEU A 151 3.78 -5.60 -7.19
CA LEU A 151 4.57 -4.52 -6.58
C LEU A 151 5.63 -3.95 -7.52
N ASN A 152 6.27 -4.78 -8.35
CA ASN A 152 7.17 -4.30 -9.40
C ASN A 152 6.44 -3.44 -10.45
N LEU A 153 5.23 -3.85 -10.85
CA LEU A 153 4.42 -3.04 -11.77
C LEU A 153 3.96 -1.73 -11.12
N MET A 154 3.59 -1.76 -9.83
CA MET A 154 3.28 -0.57 -9.04
C MET A 154 4.44 0.40 -9.01
N ALA A 155 5.65 -0.05 -8.65
CA ALA A 155 6.85 0.78 -8.63
C ALA A 155 7.11 1.47 -9.97
N ARG A 156 6.91 0.75 -11.08
CA ARG A 156 7.03 1.32 -12.43
C ARG A 156 5.96 2.37 -12.74
N GLY A 157 4.73 2.18 -12.27
CA GLY A 157 3.64 3.15 -12.37
C GLY A 157 3.96 4.43 -11.61
N GLN A 158 4.40 4.30 -10.35
CA GLN A 158 4.82 5.42 -9.51
C GLN A 158 6.00 6.20 -10.11
N ALA A 159 7.03 5.49 -10.59
CA ALA A 159 8.17 6.12 -11.26
C ALA A 159 7.78 6.83 -12.58
N TRP A 160 6.72 6.36 -13.26
CA TRP A 160 6.19 7.06 -14.42
C TRP A 160 5.50 8.37 -14.01
N VAL A 161 4.75 8.39 -12.91
CA VAL A 161 4.14 9.61 -12.36
C VAL A 161 5.20 10.62 -11.96
N VAL A 162 6.26 10.19 -11.26
CA VAL A 162 7.41 11.06 -10.89
C VAL A 162 7.97 11.77 -12.12
N LYS A 163 8.21 11.06 -13.22
CA LYS A 163 8.72 11.67 -14.47
C LYS A 163 7.76 12.70 -15.07
N ARG A 164 6.45 12.52 -14.89
CA ARG A 164 5.43 13.47 -15.37
C ARG A 164 5.38 14.71 -14.49
N LEU A 165 5.51 14.54 -13.18
CA LEU A 165 5.63 15.63 -12.22
C LEU A 165 6.89 16.47 -12.47
N GLU A 166 8.04 15.84 -12.73
CA GLU A 166 9.28 16.56 -13.05
C GLU A 166 9.11 17.49 -14.26
N VAL A 167 8.51 17.01 -15.35
CA VAL A 167 8.23 17.83 -16.53
C VAL A 167 7.25 18.97 -16.20
N LEU A 168 6.21 18.70 -15.41
CA LEU A 168 5.23 19.72 -15.04
C LEU A 168 5.83 20.81 -14.12
N LEU A 169 6.74 20.41 -13.22
CA LEU A 169 7.43 21.33 -12.31
C LEU A 169 8.37 22.32 -13.02
N GLU A 170 8.82 22.00 -14.24
CA GLU A 170 9.60 22.92 -15.08
C GLU A 170 8.74 24.03 -15.72
N MET A 171 7.40 23.90 -15.70
CA MET A 171 6.48 24.88 -16.26
C MET A 171 6.30 26.10 -15.33
N PRO A 172 5.83 27.25 -15.87
CA PRO A 172 5.52 28.43 -15.07
C PRO A 172 4.22 28.25 -14.27
N LEU A 173 4.32 27.51 -13.17
CA LEU A 173 3.23 27.27 -12.21
C LEU A 173 3.19 28.35 -11.13
N ASP A 174 1.99 28.64 -10.61
CA ASP A 174 1.83 29.39 -9.38
C ASP A 174 2.49 28.67 -8.17
N PRO A 175 2.92 29.41 -7.13
CA PRO A 175 3.65 28.82 -6.01
C PRO A 175 2.90 27.70 -5.28
N GLU A 176 1.59 27.83 -5.11
CA GLU A 176 0.77 26.84 -4.39
C GLU A 176 0.73 25.51 -5.15
N THR A 177 0.53 25.56 -6.46
CA THR A 177 0.56 24.36 -7.32
C THR A 177 1.95 23.74 -7.38
N ARG A 178 3.00 24.56 -7.43
CA ARG A 178 4.39 24.06 -7.41
C ARG A 178 4.69 23.29 -6.14
N ASP A 179 4.32 23.83 -4.98
CA ASP A 179 4.56 23.20 -3.68
C ASP A 179 3.79 21.88 -3.56
N PHE A 180 2.51 21.87 -3.96
CA PHE A 180 1.69 20.66 -4.00
C PHE A 180 2.30 19.55 -4.88
N LEU A 181 2.69 19.87 -6.12
CA LEU A 181 3.26 18.89 -7.03
C LEU A 181 4.64 18.39 -6.59
N ALA A 182 5.42 19.23 -5.89
CA ALA A 182 6.69 18.83 -5.30
C ALA A 182 6.48 17.85 -4.14
N GLU A 183 5.52 18.10 -3.26
CA GLU A 183 5.14 17.17 -2.17
C GLU A 183 4.67 15.83 -2.74
N MET A 184 3.74 15.86 -3.70
CA MET A 184 3.25 14.68 -4.39
C MET A 184 4.41 13.86 -5.02
N ARG A 185 5.41 14.52 -5.62
CA ARG A 185 6.57 13.84 -6.19
C ARG A 185 7.39 13.09 -5.14
N GLU A 186 7.63 13.69 -3.97
CA GLU A 186 8.37 13.04 -2.88
C GLU A 186 7.59 11.82 -2.36
N GLU A 187 6.27 11.92 -2.20
CA GLU A 187 5.43 10.79 -1.78
C GLU A 187 5.50 9.62 -2.78
N HIS A 188 5.46 9.89 -4.08
CA HIS A 188 5.65 8.84 -5.09
C HIS A 188 7.04 8.21 -5.07
N LEU A 189 8.11 8.99 -4.80
CA LEU A 189 9.45 8.44 -4.65
C LEU A 189 9.54 7.48 -3.45
N GLU A 190 8.97 7.85 -2.30
CA GLU A 190 8.86 6.96 -1.14
C GLU A 190 8.10 5.67 -1.49
N ASN A 191 7.01 5.80 -2.26
CA ASN A 191 6.21 4.67 -2.69
C ASN A 191 6.95 3.74 -3.67
N VAL A 192 7.76 4.29 -4.60
CA VAL A 192 8.65 3.52 -5.48
C VAL A 192 9.61 2.68 -4.64
N ASP A 193 10.30 3.31 -3.69
CA ASP A 193 11.30 2.64 -2.86
C ASP A 193 10.66 1.56 -1.98
N ALA A 194 9.49 1.83 -1.40
CA ALA A 194 8.74 0.85 -0.63
C ALA A 194 8.32 -0.36 -1.47
N CYS A 195 7.79 -0.12 -2.67
CA CYS A 195 7.39 -1.20 -3.59
C CYS A 195 8.57 -2.04 -4.05
N ASN A 196 9.69 -1.41 -4.45
CA ASN A 196 10.90 -2.09 -4.90
C ASN A 196 11.50 -2.96 -3.79
N ARG A 197 11.74 -2.37 -2.62
CA ARG A 197 12.25 -3.10 -1.44
C ARG A 197 11.39 -4.31 -1.13
N ARG A 198 10.06 -4.14 -1.14
CA ARG A 198 9.12 -5.23 -0.86
C ARG A 198 9.14 -6.32 -1.95
N ALA A 199 9.22 -5.92 -3.22
CA ALA A 199 9.32 -6.87 -4.33
C ALA A 199 10.65 -7.64 -4.31
N GLU A 200 11.75 -6.98 -3.93
CA GLU A 200 13.05 -7.61 -3.70
C GLU A 200 13.00 -8.60 -2.54
N GLU A 201 12.40 -8.23 -1.40
CA GLU A 201 12.20 -9.15 -0.27
C GLU A 201 11.41 -10.42 -0.67
N LEU A 202 10.41 -10.27 -1.53
CA LEU A 202 9.57 -11.38 -2.00
C LEU A 202 10.27 -12.26 -3.04
N SER A 203 11.19 -11.69 -3.82
CA SER A 203 11.93 -12.40 -4.87
C SER A 203 13.29 -12.91 -4.40
N ALA A 204 13.77 -12.46 -3.23
CA ALA A 204 15.03 -12.86 -2.67
C ALA A 204 15.08 -14.38 -2.44
N PRO A 205 16.13 -15.07 -2.89
CA PRO A 205 16.30 -16.47 -2.58
C PRO A 205 16.50 -16.64 -1.06
N PRO A 206 16.11 -17.79 -0.50
CA PRO A 206 16.31 -18.05 0.92
C PRO A 206 17.77 -17.87 1.33
N SER A 207 17.97 -17.31 2.52
CA SER A 207 19.30 -17.13 3.08
C SER A 207 19.94 -18.47 3.43
N ARG A 208 21.27 -18.49 3.60
CA ARG A 208 21.91 -19.60 4.30
C ARG A 208 21.56 -19.47 5.79
N PRO A 209 21.17 -20.56 6.47
CA PRO A 209 21.37 -21.97 6.09
C PRO A 209 20.19 -22.62 5.34
N TYR A 210 19.09 -21.90 5.11
CA TYR A 210 17.85 -22.47 4.57
C TYR A 210 17.92 -22.87 3.09
N ARG A 211 18.75 -22.19 2.30
CA ARG A 211 18.77 -22.29 0.82
C ARG A 211 18.68 -23.70 0.24
N GLU A 212 19.35 -24.67 0.87
CA GLU A 212 19.43 -26.05 0.38
C GLU A 212 18.37 -26.99 0.99
N LEU A 213 17.48 -26.45 1.84
CA LEU A 213 16.48 -27.23 2.56
C LEU A 213 15.14 -27.29 1.79
N PRO A 214 14.41 -28.41 1.87
CA PRO A 214 13.03 -28.46 1.40
C PRO A 214 12.18 -27.40 2.09
N PHE A 215 11.37 -26.69 1.30
CA PHE A 215 10.54 -25.57 1.77
C PHE A 215 11.38 -24.46 2.44
N ALA A 216 12.57 -24.18 1.91
CA ALA A 216 13.51 -23.17 2.42
C ALA A 216 12.85 -21.83 2.78
N SER A 217 12.06 -21.25 1.86
CA SER A 217 11.37 -19.98 2.10
C SER A 217 10.35 -20.06 3.25
N LEU A 218 9.64 -21.18 3.39
CA LEU A 218 8.69 -21.37 4.49
C LEU A 218 9.42 -21.53 5.83
N ARG A 219 10.53 -22.28 5.86
CA ARG A 219 11.35 -22.44 7.07
C ARG A 219 11.94 -21.11 7.52
N GLU A 220 12.53 -20.35 6.60
CA GLU A 220 13.10 -19.05 6.92
C GLU A 220 12.03 -18.05 7.38
N ALA A 221 10.89 -18.00 6.68
CA ALA A 221 9.78 -17.12 7.07
C ALA A 221 9.20 -17.50 8.44
N HIS A 222 9.09 -18.80 8.71
CA HIS A 222 8.71 -19.32 10.03
C HIS A 222 9.69 -18.85 11.11
N ASP A 223 11.00 -19.04 10.91
CA ASP A 223 11.99 -18.73 11.95
C ASP A 223 12.15 -17.23 12.20
N ARG A 224 12.03 -16.41 11.15
CA ARG A 224 11.93 -14.94 11.30
C ARG A 224 10.74 -14.51 12.16
N LEU A 225 9.61 -15.21 12.05
CA LEU A 225 8.44 -14.99 12.89
C LEU A 225 8.64 -15.56 14.30
N TYR A 226 9.27 -16.74 14.41
CA TYR A 226 9.54 -17.44 15.66
C TYR A 226 10.45 -16.62 16.57
N TYR A 227 11.57 -16.15 16.04
CA TYR A 227 12.55 -15.29 16.72
C TYR A 227 12.23 -13.79 16.63
N GLY A 228 11.02 -13.43 16.23
CA GLY A 228 10.63 -12.04 16.05
C GLY A 228 10.55 -11.26 17.37
N THR A 229 10.93 -9.97 17.32
CA THR A 229 10.92 -9.05 18.47
C THR A 229 9.56 -8.89 19.13
N TRP A 230 8.47 -9.15 18.40
CA TRP A 230 7.09 -9.06 18.89
C TRP A 230 6.78 -9.98 20.08
N ARG A 231 7.59 -11.02 20.29
CA ARG A 231 7.49 -11.87 21.46
C ARG A 231 8.14 -11.26 22.70
N SER A 232 9.11 -10.36 22.58
CA SER A 232 9.82 -9.83 23.75
C SER A 232 8.88 -9.01 24.66
N PRO A 233 9.14 -8.97 25.98
CA PRO A 233 8.37 -8.13 26.89
C PRO A 233 8.48 -6.63 26.59
N GLU A 234 9.53 -6.21 25.87
CA GLU A 234 9.76 -4.84 25.39
C GLU A 234 9.10 -4.58 24.02
N ALA A 235 8.37 -5.54 23.45
CA ALA A 235 7.73 -5.40 22.14
C ALA A 235 6.70 -4.27 22.12
N THR A 236 6.87 -3.35 21.17
CA THR A 236 5.93 -2.25 20.94
C THR A 236 4.68 -2.73 20.21
N ASP A 237 3.61 -1.93 20.24
CA ASP A 237 2.40 -2.19 19.44
C ASP A 237 2.72 -2.33 17.94
N ARG A 238 3.70 -1.56 17.45
CA ARG A 238 4.17 -1.66 16.07
C ARG A 238 4.84 -2.99 15.77
N ASP A 239 5.62 -3.53 16.70
CA ASP A 239 6.24 -4.86 16.55
C ASP A 239 5.17 -5.96 16.44
N ARG A 240 4.15 -5.89 17.30
CA ARG A 240 3.03 -6.85 17.31
C ARG A 240 2.18 -6.75 16.07
N GLN A 241 1.86 -5.54 15.65
CA GLN A 241 1.14 -5.30 14.41
C GLN A 241 1.94 -5.79 13.20
N ARG A 242 3.25 -5.54 13.17
CA ARG A 242 4.14 -6.07 12.13
C ARG A 242 4.16 -7.60 12.11
N ALA A 243 4.21 -8.25 13.28
CA ALA A 243 4.16 -9.71 13.37
C ALA A 243 2.83 -10.30 12.93
N TYR A 244 1.71 -9.66 13.28
CA TYR A 244 0.38 -10.02 12.79
C TYR A 244 0.35 -10.03 11.25
N PHE A 245 0.87 -9.00 10.61
CA PHE A 245 0.97 -8.94 9.15
C PHE A 245 1.91 -10.01 8.58
N GLN A 246 3.11 -10.14 9.14
CA GLN A 246 4.08 -11.16 8.73
C GLN A 246 3.49 -12.58 8.82
N LEU A 247 2.72 -12.88 9.86
CA LEU A 247 2.07 -14.18 10.04
C LEU A 247 0.96 -14.40 9.01
N GLY A 248 0.13 -13.39 8.75
CA GLY A 248 -0.91 -13.47 7.71
C GLY A 248 -0.34 -13.86 6.36
N ARG A 249 0.76 -13.21 5.95
CA ARG A 249 1.48 -13.54 4.70
C ARG A 249 2.06 -14.96 4.71
N TYR A 250 2.67 -15.37 5.83
CA TYR A 250 3.20 -16.72 6.00
C TYR A 250 2.09 -17.78 5.84
N LEU A 251 0.90 -17.54 6.39
CA LEU A 251 -0.26 -18.42 6.22
C LEU A 251 -0.74 -18.49 4.76
N GLY A 252 -0.59 -17.41 3.99
CA GLY A 252 -0.83 -17.39 2.54
C GLY A 252 0.12 -18.31 1.78
N LEU A 253 1.43 -18.13 1.97
CA LEU A 253 2.47 -18.97 1.36
C LEU A 253 2.31 -20.45 1.73
N LEU A 254 2.02 -20.71 3.00
CA LEU A 254 1.79 -22.06 3.51
C LEU A 254 0.54 -22.68 2.87
N ALA A 255 -0.51 -21.90 2.64
CA ALA A 255 -1.73 -22.38 2.01
C ALA A 255 -1.51 -22.84 0.57
N ASP A 256 -0.73 -22.09 -0.20
CA ASP A 256 -0.38 -22.45 -1.57
C ASP A 256 0.37 -23.80 -1.60
N GLU A 257 1.35 -23.98 -0.71
CA GLU A 257 2.09 -25.24 -0.61
C GLU A 257 1.22 -26.41 -0.12
N VAL A 258 0.34 -26.18 0.86
CA VAL A 258 -0.64 -27.17 1.31
C VAL A 258 -1.58 -27.58 0.18
N GLN A 259 -2.01 -26.63 -0.67
CA GLN A 259 -2.83 -26.91 -1.82
C GLN A 259 -2.07 -27.72 -2.88
N ARG A 260 -0.83 -27.33 -3.21
CA ARG A 260 0.04 -28.04 -4.17
C ARG A 260 0.33 -29.48 -3.74
N ALA A 261 0.73 -29.66 -2.48
CA ALA A 261 1.03 -30.97 -1.91
C ALA A 261 -0.21 -31.85 -1.68
N ARG A 262 -1.41 -31.24 -1.65
CA ARG A 262 -2.69 -31.92 -1.36
C ARG A 262 -2.71 -32.66 -0.01
N SER A 263 -1.84 -32.30 0.94
CA SER A 263 -1.76 -32.91 2.27
C SER A 263 -2.98 -32.56 3.13
N LEU A 264 -3.75 -33.58 3.54
CA LEU A 264 -4.93 -33.39 4.40
C LEU A 264 -4.54 -32.98 5.83
N GLU A 265 -3.48 -33.55 6.37
CA GLU A 265 -2.97 -33.23 7.71
C GLU A 265 -2.54 -31.77 7.78
N ALA A 266 -1.74 -31.31 6.82
CA ALA A 266 -1.29 -29.92 6.77
C ALA A 266 -2.46 -28.94 6.60
N ARG A 267 -3.48 -29.32 5.83
CA ARG A 267 -4.72 -28.53 5.67
C ARG A 267 -5.48 -28.36 6.98
N THR A 268 -5.56 -29.41 7.81
CA THR A 268 -6.19 -29.33 9.13
C THR A 268 -5.47 -28.36 10.06
N TYR A 269 -4.14 -28.43 10.12
CA TYR A 269 -3.36 -27.49 10.94
C TYR A 269 -3.42 -26.06 10.41
N LEU A 270 -3.39 -25.86 9.09
CA LEU A 270 -3.56 -24.55 8.47
C LEU A 270 -4.93 -23.93 8.82
N ALA A 271 -5.99 -24.74 8.84
CA ALA A 271 -7.32 -24.26 9.25
C ALA A 271 -7.33 -23.79 10.71
N LYS A 272 -6.67 -24.53 11.63
CA LYS A 272 -6.51 -24.11 13.02
C LYS A 272 -5.70 -22.81 13.13
N ALA A 273 -4.61 -22.69 12.36
CA ALA A 273 -3.78 -21.49 12.34
C ALA A 273 -4.57 -20.26 11.88
N ARG A 274 -5.36 -20.36 10.80
CA ARG A 274 -6.25 -19.29 10.33
C ARG A 274 -7.33 -18.92 11.33
N ALA A 275 -7.91 -19.92 12.02
CA ALA A 275 -8.92 -19.66 13.05
C ALA A 275 -8.33 -18.94 14.28
N ALA A 276 -7.11 -19.28 14.69
CA ALA A 276 -6.39 -18.56 15.75
C ALA A 276 -5.98 -17.15 15.30
N TYR A 277 -5.51 -17.01 14.06
CA TYR A 277 -5.14 -15.74 13.45
C TYR A 277 -6.31 -14.75 13.40
N ALA A 278 -7.49 -15.20 12.97
CA ALA A 278 -8.70 -14.36 12.94
C ALA A 278 -9.14 -13.87 14.33
N LYS A 279 -8.75 -14.56 15.41
CA LYS A 279 -8.99 -14.11 16.79
C LYS A 279 -7.93 -13.13 17.31
N ALA A 280 -6.78 -13.04 16.63
CA ALA A 280 -5.73 -12.09 16.93
C ALA A 280 -6.02 -10.70 16.35
N ASP A 281 -6.95 -10.59 15.40
CA ASP A 281 -7.46 -9.32 14.88
C ASP A 281 -8.28 -8.61 15.97
N ALA A 282 -7.70 -7.55 16.54
CA ALA A 282 -8.11 -7.01 17.82
C ALA A 282 -8.79 -5.64 17.67
N GLU A 283 -10.08 -5.66 17.33
CA GLU A 283 -11.02 -4.63 17.80
C GLU A 283 -11.86 -5.12 19.00
N ALA A 284 -11.81 -6.42 19.35
CA ALA A 284 -12.72 -7.02 20.33
C ALA A 284 -12.06 -7.76 21.52
N ALA A 285 -10.74 -7.96 21.52
CA ALA A 285 -10.03 -8.72 22.56
C ALA A 285 -8.95 -7.86 23.25
N GLY A 286 -8.77 -8.04 24.56
CA GLY A 286 -7.66 -7.41 25.29
C GLY A 286 -6.29 -7.83 24.75
N GLU A 287 -5.30 -6.96 24.89
CA GLU A 287 -3.96 -7.06 24.30
C GLU A 287 -3.28 -8.43 24.51
N GLU A 288 -3.37 -8.98 25.73
CA GLU A 288 -2.78 -10.27 26.08
C GLU A 288 -3.47 -11.47 25.38
N ALA A 289 -4.78 -11.37 25.14
CA ALA A 289 -5.54 -12.40 24.44
C ALA A 289 -5.25 -12.39 22.93
N ALA A 290 -5.04 -11.22 22.35
CA ALA A 290 -4.60 -11.06 20.96
C ALA A 290 -3.20 -11.67 20.76
N LEU A 291 -2.26 -11.37 21.66
CA LEU A 291 -0.91 -11.96 21.66
C LEU A 291 -0.95 -13.49 21.73
N ARG A 292 -1.70 -14.06 22.68
CA ARG A 292 -1.87 -15.52 22.80
C ARG A 292 -2.46 -16.13 21.53
N SER A 293 -3.42 -15.45 20.90
CA SER A 293 -4.02 -15.92 19.64
C SER A 293 -3.02 -15.89 18.49
N LEU A 294 -2.16 -14.87 18.42
CA LEU A 294 -1.09 -14.77 17.44
C LEU A 294 -0.03 -15.87 17.62
N ASP A 295 0.37 -16.14 18.86
CA ASP A 295 1.30 -17.22 19.18
C ASP A 295 0.74 -18.61 18.84
N ASN A 296 -0.52 -18.87 19.21
CA ASN A 296 -1.24 -20.08 18.81
C ASN A 296 -1.31 -20.25 17.29
N ALA A 297 -1.53 -19.15 16.56
CA ALA A 297 -1.55 -19.17 15.11
C ALA A 297 -0.18 -19.58 14.53
N LEU A 298 0.93 -19.06 15.07
CA LEU A 298 2.26 -19.50 14.64
C LEU A 298 2.51 -20.98 14.98
N SER A 299 2.13 -21.42 16.17
CA SER A 299 2.29 -22.82 16.61
C SER A 299 1.53 -23.82 15.72
N TYR A 300 0.30 -23.48 15.32
CA TYR A 300 -0.44 -24.29 14.34
C TYR A 300 0.17 -24.22 12.94
N ALA A 301 0.69 -23.06 12.53
CA ALA A 301 1.36 -22.91 11.25
C ALA A 301 2.67 -23.71 11.18
N HIS A 302 3.42 -23.77 12.29
CA HIS A 302 4.57 -24.65 12.46
C HIS A 302 4.18 -26.13 12.29
N SER A 303 3.09 -26.55 12.92
CA SER A 303 2.57 -27.91 12.79
C SER A 303 2.16 -28.25 11.36
N ALA A 304 1.57 -27.30 10.63
CA ALA A 304 1.24 -27.45 9.21
C ALA A 304 2.49 -27.58 8.32
N LEU A 305 3.54 -26.79 8.56
CA LEU A 305 4.83 -26.94 7.88
C LEU A 305 5.45 -28.31 8.15
N ASN A 306 5.44 -28.78 9.41
CA ASN A 306 5.93 -30.12 9.73
C ASN A 306 5.11 -31.24 9.10
N ALA A 307 3.80 -31.06 8.94
CA ALA A 307 2.96 -32.00 8.20
C ALA A 307 3.32 -32.02 6.68
N LEU A 308 3.65 -30.88 6.07
CA LEU A 308 4.18 -30.82 4.69
C LEU A 308 5.53 -31.54 4.56
N LEU A 309 6.42 -31.33 5.52
CA LEU A 309 7.74 -31.96 5.53
C LEU A 309 7.63 -33.48 5.68
N ARG A 310 6.79 -33.97 6.59
CA ARG A 310 6.48 -35.41 6.68
C ARG A 310 5.87 -35.95 5.39
N HIS A 311 4.92 -35.24 4.80
CA HIS A 311 4.28 -35.64 3.55
C HIS A 311 5.29 -35.78 2.39
N SER A 312 6.30 -34.92 2.36
CA SER A 312 7.40 -34.94 1.37
C SER A 312 8.60 -35.79 1.76
N ARG A 313 8.53 -36.53 2.90
CA ARG A 313 9.63 -37.33 3.46
C ARG A 313 10.90 -36.52 3.77
N ALA A 314 10.76 -35.23 4.03
CA ALA A 314 11.83 -34.36 4.49
C ALA A 314 11.93 -34.36 6.03
N PRO A 315 13.11 -34.07 6.60
CA PRO A 315 13.25 -33.86 8.04
C PRO A 315 12.30 -32.77 8.54
N ILE A 316 11.76 -32.94 9.75
CA ILE A 316 10.94 -31.90 10.38
C ILE A 316 11.75 -30.61 10.57
N HIS A 317 11.03 -29.52 10.76
CA HIS A 317 11.59 -28.23 11.08
C HIS A 317 11.59 -28.06 12.60
N ASP A 318 12.78 -27.84 13.15
CA ASP A 318 12.98 -27.42 14.53
C ASP A 318 13.73 -26.07 14.49
N PRO A 319 13.11 -24.96 14.95
CA PRO A 319 13.72 -23.63 14.93
C PRO A 319 15.03 -23.60 15.74
N ARG A 320 15.14 -24.43 16.79
CA ARG A 320 16.33 -24.48 17.66
C ARG A 320 17.61 -24.81 16.90
N GLY A 321 17.52 -25.53 15.78
CA GLY A 321 18.65 -25.80 14.90
C GLY A 321 19.19 -24.57 14.16
N PHE A 322 18.46 -23.45 14.20
CA PHE A 322 18.74 -22.21 13.46
C PHE A 322 18.96 -21.00 14.38
N GLU A 323 18.93 -21.20 15.70
CA GLU A 323 18.99 -20.13 16.70
C GLU A 323 20.20 -19.19 16.50
N SER A 324 21.36 -19.74 16.17
CA SER A 324 22.60 -18.96 15.97
C SER A 324 22.58 -17.98 14.79
N PHE A 325 21.55 -18.05 13.93
CA PHE A 325 21.36 -17.16 12.79
C PHE A 325 20.43 -15.98 13.10
N TYR A 326 19.92 -15.87 14.33
CA TYR A 326 19.05 -14.80 14.78
C TYR A 326 19.59 -14.13 16.04
N ASP A 327 19.36 -12.83 16.14
CA ASP A 327 19.62 -12.07 17.36
C ASP A 327 18.48 -12.33 18.36
N VAL A 328 18.55 -13.45 19.07
CA VAL A 328 17.47 -13.92 19.96
C VAL A 328 17.42 -13.08 21.23
N VAL A 329 16.38 -12.25 21.36
CA VAL A 329 15.91 -11.76 22.65
C VAL A 329 15.00 -12.85 23.20
N GLY A 330 15.35 -13.44 24.34
CA GLY A 330 14.79 -14.70 24.87
C GLY A 330 13.30 -14.93 24.56
N VAL A 331 12.97 -16.11 24.04
CA VAL A 331 11.60 -16.50 23.65
C VAL A 331 10.75 -16.63 24.93
N PRO A 332 9.78 -15.73 25.20
CA PRO A 332 8.82 -15.96 26.25
C PRO A 332 7.79 -17.02 25.81
N PHE A 333 7.16 -17.65 26.81
CA PHE A 333 6.22 -18.77 26.69
C PHE A 333 6.84 -20.16 26.47
N GLN A 334 8.06 -20.41 26.97
CA GLN A 334 8.62 -21.78 27.05
C GLN A 334 7.86 -22.72 28.01
N ASP A 335 6.97 -22.20 28.86
CA ASP A 335 6.38 -22.95 29.98
C ASP A 335 5.02 -23.62 29.69
N LEU A 336 4.57 -23.71 28.44
CA LEU A 336 3.27 -24.34 28.11
C LEU A 336 3.36 -25.23 26.86
N ILE A 337 4.03 -26.38 26.99
CA ILE A 337 3.79 -27.56 26.14
C ILE A 337 3.15 -28.65 26.99
#